data_AF-A0A3C0RAP9-F1
#
_entry.id   AF-A0A3C0RAP9-F1
#
_cell.length_a   1.000
_cell.length_b   1.000
_cell.length_c   1.000
_cell.angle_alpha   90.00
_cell.angle_beta   90.00
_cell.angle_gamma   90.00
#
_symmetry.space_group_name_H-M   'P 1'
#
loop_
_entity.id
_entity.type
_entity.pdbx_description
1 polymer ?
#
loop_
_entity_poly.entity_id
_entity_poly.type
_entity_poly.pdbx_seq_one_letter_code
_entity_poly.pdbx_strand_id
1 'polypeptide(L)'
;SLDRTRINFKVGKSLLNDNVIVTFGNDFDFSLGNSSAIANGQVQWLPDFNVEFVLSRDKKLRAIVFSKNSMGVNGNNFGRTNRQGISISYRKDFEKIFGRKEDDDEKSVPANTDTASSKK
;
A
#
# COMPACT_ATOMS: atom_id res chain seq x y z
N SER A 1 11.81 -24.43 -22.57
CA SER A 1 11.22 -23.24 -21.92
C SER A 1 9.96 -22.88 -22.67
N LEU A 2 8.85 -22.64 -21.99
CA LEU A 2 7.66 -22.05 -22.62
C LEU A 2 7.78 -20.54 -22.44
N ASP A 3 8.17 -19.84 -23.51
CA ASP A 3 8.42 -18.40 -23.42
C ASP A 3 7.09 -17.65 -23.36
N ARG A 4 6.76 -17.17 -22.15
CA ARG A 4 5.53 -16.44 -21.86
C ARG A 4 5.85 -14.99 -21.49
N THR A 5 5.11 -14.06 -22.06
CA THR A 5 5.22 -12.62 -21.79
C THR A 5 3.99 -12.16 -21.03
N ARG A 6 4.19 -11.49 -19.90
CA ARG A 6 3.11 -10.90 -19.08
C ARG A 6 3.19 -9.39 -19.08
N ILE A 7 2.06 -8.74 -19.32
CA ILE A 7 1.89 -7.30 -19.22
C ILE A 7 0.84 -7.02 -18.15
N ASN A 8 1.19 -6.22 -17.14
CA ASN A 8 0.28 -5.75 -16.10
C ASN A 8 -0.10 -4.29 -16.38
N PHE A 9 -1.39 -4.01 -16.47
CA PHE A 9 -1.93 -2.67 -16.56
C PHE A 9 -2.77 -2.39 -15.32
N LYS A 10 -2.56 -1.23 -14.67
CA LYS A 10 -3.33 -0.80 -13.51
C LYS A 10 -3.69 0.66 -13.62
N VAL A 11 -4.96 0.98 -13.35
CA VAL A 11 -5.47 2.34 -13.28
C VAL A 11 -6.20 2.54 -11.95
N GLY A 12 -5.92 3.66 -11.29
CA GLY A 12 -6.54 4.02 -10.03
C GLY A 12 -7.16 5.41 -10.12
N LYS A 13 -8.33 5.58 -9.49
CA LYS A 13 -8.96 6.88 -9.31
C LYS A 13 -9.31 7.11 -7.85
N SER A 14 -8.92 8.28 -7.37
CA SER A 14 -9.33 8.78 -6.08
C SER A 14 -10.65 9.56 -6.20
N LEU A 15 -11.56 9.32 -5.27
CA LEU A 15 -12.89 9.90 -5.16
C LEU A 15 -13.10 10.40 -3.72
N LEU A 16 -14.03 11.34 -3.55
CA LEU A 16 -14.45 11.84 -2.24
C LEU A 16 -13.28 12.35 -1.37
N ASN A 17 -12.41 13.21 -1.93
CA ASN A 17 -11.21 13.73 -1.25
C ASN A 17 -10.27 12.63 -0.74
N ASP A 18 -10.03 11.62 -1.57
CA ASP A 18 -9.23 10.43 -1.24
C ASP A 18 -9.83 9.52 -0.16
N ASN A 19 -11.11 9.68 0.15
CA ASN A 19 -11.78 8.75 1.06
C ASN A 19 -12.18 7.44 0.37
N VAL A 20 -12.28 7.44 -0.95
CA VAL A 20 -12.54 6.23 -1.73
C VAL A 20 -11.55 6.14 -2.87
N ILE A 21 -10.79 5.04 -2.93
CA ILE A 21 -9.79 4.79 -3.97
C ILE A 21 -10.23 3.55 -4.71
N VAL A 22 -10.57 3.70 -5.98
CA VAL A 22 -10.95 2.58 -6.85
C VAL A 22 -9.78 2.29 -7.76
N THR A 23 -9.32 1.05 -7.74
CA THR A 23 -8.26 0.54 -8.62
C THR A 23 -8.80 -0.60 -9.45
N PHE A 24 -8.55 -0.55 -10.75
CA PHE A 24 -8.82 -1.62 -11.68
C PHE A 24 -7.51 -2.01 -12.36
N GLY A 25 -7.19 -3.29 -12.34
CA GLY A 25 -6.01 -3.85 -12.99
C GLY A 25 -6.37 -4.95 -13.97
N ASN A 26 -5.46 -5.23 -14.88
CA ASN A 26 -5.53 -6.35 -15.80
C ASN A 26 -4.15 -6.92 -16.00
N ASP A 27 -4.06 -8.24 -15.96
CA ASP A 27 -2.91 -8.97 -16.45
C ASP A 27 -3.25 -9.63 -17.79
N PHE A 28 -2.40 -9.40 -18.78
CA PHE A 28 -2.41 -10.08 -20.08
C PHE A 28 -1.19 -10.97 -20.17
N ASP A 29 -1.40 -12.26 -20.43
CA ASP A 29 -0.34 -13.25 -20.51
C ASP A 29 -0.40 -13.98 -21.86
N PHE A 30 0.70 -13.93 -22.62
CA PHE A 30 0.84 -14.43 -23.99
C PHE A 30 1.94 -15.48 -24.06
N SER A 31 1.74 -16.55 -24.83
CA SER A 31 2.78 -17.56 -25.13
C SER A 31 3.35 -17.30 -26.52
N LEU A 32 4.64 -16.99 -26.62
CA LEU A 32 5.31 -16.65 -27.90
C LEU A 32 5.98 -17.86 -28.56
N GLY A 33 6.03 -19.03 -27.90
CA GLY A 33 6.76 -20.20 -28.37
C GLY A 33 6.10 -21.06 -29.46
N ASN A 34 4.90 -20.68 -29.95
CA ASN A 34 4.22 -21.43 -31.01
C ASN A 34 3.30 -20.48 -31.80
N SER A 35 3.58 -20.24 -33.08
CA SER A 35 2.80 -19.35 -33.95
C SER A 35 1.33 -19.78 -34.10
N SER A 36 1.03 -21.06 -33.86
CA SER A 36 -0.34 -21.61 -33.78
C SER A 36 -1.10 -21.28 -32.49
N ALA A 37 -0.41 -20.81 -31.42
CA ALA A 37 -1.02 -20.46 -30.14
C ALA A 37 -1.67 -19.06 -30.16
N ILE A 38 -1.16 -18.15 -31.01
CA ILE A 38 -1.77 -16.84 -31.27
C ILE A 38 -3.09 -17.03 -32.05
N ALA A 39 -3.14 -18.00 -32.97
CA ALA A 39 -4.34 -18.33 -33.74
C ALA A 39 -5.45 -19.04 -32.93
N ASN A 40 -5.13 -19.65 -31.78
CA ASN A 40 -6.08 -20.41 -30.94
C ASN A 40 -6.50 -19.69 -29.64
N GLY A 41 -6.30 -18.38 -29.53
CA GLY A 41 -6.91 -17.59 -28.44
C GLY A 41 -6.30 -17.84 -27.05
N GLN A 42 -5.00 -18.15 -26.96
CA GLN A 42 -4.30 -18.36 -25.68
C GLN A 42 -4.03 -17.05 -24.89
N VAL A 43 -4.81 -15.98 -25.12
CA VAL A 43 -4.72 -14.75 -24.33
C VAL A 43 -5.46 -14.96 -23.02
N GLN A 44 -4.72 -15.06 -21.92
CA GLN A 44 -5.32 -15.15 -20.59
C GLN A 44 -5.54 -13.73 -20.05
N TRP A 45 -6.78 -13.28 -20.08
CA TRP A 45 -7.21 -12.02 -19.48
C TRP A 45 -7.58 -12.24 -18.00
N LEU A 46 -6.87 -11.56 -17.10
CA LEU A 46 -7.01 -11.68 -15.66
C LEU A 46 -7.31 -10.29 -15.06
N PRO A 47 -8.58 -9.86 -15.00
CA PRO A 47 -8.93 -8.59 -14.39
C PRO A 47 -8.75 -8.65 -12.88
N ASP A 48 -8.32 -7.56 -12.26
CA ASP A 48 -8.36 -7.35 -10.84
C ASP A 48 -9.09 -6.04 -10.52
N PHE A 49 -9.76 -6.00 -9.38
CA PHE A 49 -10.34 -4.77 -8.85
C PHE A 49 -10.06 -4.66 -7.36
N ASN A 50 -9.90 -3.43 -6.91
CA ASN A 50 -9.73 -3.07 -5.51
C ASN A 50 -10.48 -1.76 -5.24
N VAL A 51 -11.27 -1.74 -4.17
CA VAL A 51 -11.89 -0.53 -3.64
C VAL A 51 -11.42 -0.35 -2.20
N GLU A 52 -10.72 0.75 -1.94
CA GLU A 52 -10.29 1.15 -0.61
C GLU A 52 -11.16 2.29 -0.10
N PHE A 53 -11.67 2.14 1.11
CA PHE A 53 -12.39 3.15 1.88
C PHE A 53 -11.50 3.62 3.02
N VAL A 54 -11.15 4.90 3.04
CA VAL A 54 -10.43 5.50 4.16
C VAL A 54 -11.43 5.86 5.25
N LEU A 55 -11.30 5.20 6.40
CA LEU A 55 -12.27 5.28 7.49
C LEU A 55 -11.92 6.35 8.52
N SER A 56 -10.65 6.75 8.61
CA SER A 56 -10.17 7.74 9.58
C SER A 56 -9.67 9.02 8.92
N ARG A 57 -9.82 10.14 9.64
CA ARG A 57 -9.39 11.47 9.16
C ARG A 57 -7.88 11.57 8.92
N ASP A 58 -7.10 10.80 9.68
CA ASP A 58 -5.64 10.72 9.55
C ASP A 58 -5.19 9.76 8.42
N LYS A 59 -6.15 9.18 7.68
CA LYS A 59 -5.95 8.21 6.59
C LYS A 59 -5.26 6.90 7.00
N LYS A 60 -5.17 6.62 8.30
CA LYS A 60 -4.48 5.44 8.86
C LYS A 60 -5.33 4.18 8.89
N LEU A 61 -6.64 4.29 9.06
CA LEU A 61 -7.60 3.18 9.04
C LEU A 61 -8.26 3.08 7.66
N ARG A 62 -8.25 1.90 7.06
CA ARG A 62 -8.87 1.63 5.77
C ARG A 62 -9.63 0.31 5.76
N ALA A 63 -10.78 0.28 5.10
CA ALA A 63 -11.44 -0.95 4.67
C ALA A 63 -11.17 -1.15 3.18
N ILE A 64 -10.99 -2.40 2.77
CA ILE A 64 -10.55 -2.75 1.42
C ILE A 64 -11.43 -3.90 0.95
N VAL A 65 -12.00 -3.78 -0.25
CA VAL A 65 -12.72 -4.85 -0.93
C VAL A 65 -11.95 -5.16 -2.21
N PHE A 66 -11.62 -6.43 -2.44
CA PHE A 66 -10.79 -6.80 -3.58
C PHE A 66 -11.28 -8.07 -4.28
N SER A 67 -11.03 -8.15 -5.58
CA SER A 67 -11.00 -9.39 -6.36
C SER A 67 -9.74 -9.39 -7.21
N LYS A 68 -8.90 -10.40 -7.02
CA LYS A 68 -7.62 -10.56 -7.70
C LYS A 68 -7.62 -11.87 -8.46
N ASN A 69 -7.30 -11.79 -9.75
CA ASN A 69 -7.06 -12.95 -10.58
C ASN A 69 -5.55 -13.13 -10.75
N SER A 70 -5.08 -14.36 -10.54
CA SER A 70 -3.66 -14.70 -10.73
C SER A 70 -3.54 -16.07 -11.36
N MET A 71 -2.46 -16.30 -12.10
CA MET A 71 -2.13 -17.62 -12.59
C MET A 71 -1.27 -18.33 -11.54
N GLY A 72 -1.71 -19.50 -11.08
CA GLY A 72 -1.04 -20.26 -10.03
C GLY A 72 -0.92 -21.74 -10.41
N VAL A 73 -0.08 -22.44 -9.65
CA VAL A 73 0.01 -23.90 -9.71
C VAL A 73 -0.96 -24.45 -8.67
N ASN A 74 -1.96 -25.22 -9.10
CA ASN A 74 -2.90 -25.90 -8.20
C ASN A 74 -2.72 -27.41 -8.39
N GLY A 75 -1.90 -28.01 -7.51
CA GLY A 75 -1.42 -29.39 -7.68
C GLY A 75 -0.53 -29.53 -8.92
N ASN A 76 -0.80 -30.53 -9.77
CA ASN A 76 -0.05 -30.75 -11.02
C ASN A 76 -0.59 -29.92 -12.21
N ASN A 77 -1.67 -29.15 -12.01
CA ASN A 77 -2.26 -28.33 -13.07
C ASN A 77 -1.95 -26.85 -12.88
N PHE A 78 -1.58 -26.20 -13.98
CA PHE A 78 -1.49 -24.75 -14.06
C PHE A 78 -2.90 -24.18 -14.29
N GLY A 79 -3.35 -23.25 -13.45
CA GLY A 79 -4.74 -22.79 -13.47
C GLY A 79 -4.96 -21.39 -12.91
N ARG A 80 -6.13 -20.83 -13.22
CA ARG A 80 -6.56 -19.52 -12.72
C ARG A 80 -6.95 -19.63 -11.26
N THR A 81 -6.35 -18.78 -10.43
CA THR A 81 -6.72 -18.60 -9.03
C THR A 81 -7.39 -17.24 -8.89
N ASN A 82 -8.68 -17.25 -8.53
CA ASN A 82 -9.41 -16.06 -8.14
C ASN A 82 -9.38 -15.92 -6.61
N ARG A 83 -9.02 -14.75 -6.10
CA ARG A 83 -9.07 -14.40 -4.68
C ARG A 83 -9.92 -13.17 -4.50
N GLN A 84 -11.05 -13.32 -3.83
CA GLN A 84 -11.91 -12.20 -3.47
C GLN A 84 -12.06 -12.12 -1.96
N GLY A 85 -12.16 -10.92 -1.43
CA GLY A 85 -12.26 -10.73 0.01
C GLY A 85 -12.40 -9.29 0.43
N ILE A 86 -12.57 -9.15 1.74
CA ILE A 86 -12.59 -7.87 2.43
C ILE A 86 -11.48 -7.87 3.48
N SER A 87 -10.80 -6.75 3.65
CA SER A 87 -9.77 -6.59 4.67
C SER A 87 -9.84 -5.22 5.31
N ILE A 88 -9.48 -5.15 6.59
CA ILE A 88 -9.31 -3.89 7.33
C ILE A 88 -7.82 -3.70 7.63
N SER A 89 -7.30 -2.49 7.43
CA SER A 89 -5.90 -2.16 7.68
C SER A 89 -5.80 -0.92 8.55
N TYR A 90 -4.93 -0.95 9.55
CA TYR A 90 -4.59 0.20 10.39
C TYR A 90 -3.07 0.40 10.39
N ARG A 91 -2.62 1.62 10.10
CA ARG A 91 -1.20 1.99 10.15
C ARG A 91 -0.92 2.82 11.41
N LYS A 92 0.13 2.48 12.16
CA LYS A 92 0.62 3.28 13.29
C LYS A 92 2.09 3.61 13.08
N ASP A 93 2.41 4.90 13.06
CA ASP A 93 3.77 5.41 12.93
C ASP A 93 4.37 5.53 14.34
N PHE A 94 5.55 4.96 14.56
CA PHE A 94 6.22 4.94 15.86
C PHE A 94 7.51 5.76 15.81
N GLU A 95 7.41 7.08 15.90
CA GLU A 95 8.57 7.96 15.86
C GLU A 95 9.42 7.90 17.16
N LYS A 96 8.82 7.49 18.29
CA LYS A 96 9.42 7.65 19.62
C LYS A 96 10.15 6.43 20.20
N ILE A 97 10.29 5.33 19.46
CA ILE A 97 10.93 4.11 20.01
C ILE A 97 12.46 4.23 20.03
N PHE A 98 13.04 5.09 19.16
CA PHE A 98 14.49 5.30 19.07
C PHE A 98 14.92 6.76 19.23
N GLY A 99 14.02 7.64 19.69
CA GLY A 99 14.39 8.98 20.12
C GLY A 99 15.19 8.89 21.41
N ARG A 100 16.50 9.15 21.33
CA ARG A 100 17.37 9.42 22.50
C ARG A 100 16.60 10.29 23.49
N LYS A 101 16.69 9.94 24.78
CA LYS A 101 16.44 10.94 25.83
C LYS A 101 17.30 12.15 25.47
N GLU A 102 16.66 13.25 25.09
CA GLU A 102 17.28 14.54 25.31
C GLU A 102 17.32 14.67 26.83
N ASP A 103 18.53 14.52 27.36
CA ASP A 103 18.84 14.86 28.73
C ASP A 103 18.64 16.37 28.85
N ASP A 104 17.41 16.79 29.15
CA ASP A 104 17.10 18.14 29.64
C ASP A 104 17.61 18.26 31.10
N ASP A 105 18.88 17.94 31.31
CA ASP A 105 19.67 18.26 32.50
C ASP A 105 20.65 19.38 32.13
N GLU A 106 20.13 20.56 31.82
CA GLU A 106 20.90 21.80 31.99
C GLU A 106 20.10 22.83 32.78
N LYS A 107 20.16 22.62 34.10
CA LYS A 107 20.24 23.60 35.18
C LYS A 107 19.40 24.87 35.04
N SER A 108 18.43 24.96 35.93
CA SER A 108 18.04 26.20 36.59
C SER A 108 19.26 27.08 36.90
N VAL A 109 19.41 28.17 36.15
CA VAL A 109 20.26 29.28 36.57
C VAL A 109 19.58 29.88 37.80
N PRO A 110 20.23 29.94 38.98
CA PRO A 110 19.61 30.54 40.14
C PRO A 110 19.40 32.02 39.86
N ALA A 111 18.20 32.51 40.16
CA ALA A 111 17.88 33.92 40.16
C ALA A 111 18.92 34.65 41.03
N ASN A 112 19.74 35.49 40.40
CA ASN A 112 20.72 36.29 41.11
C ASN A 112 19.96 37.42 41.83
N THR A 113 19.50 37.14 43.04
CA THR A 113 19.20 38.17 44.03
C THR A 113 20.52 38.53 44.70
N ASP A 114 21.06 39.72 44.41
CA ASP A 114 21.74 40.50 45.44
C ASP A 114 21.75 42.00 45.10
N THR A 115 20.94 42.67 45.90
CA THR A 115 20.92 44.07 46.36
C THR A 115 22.29 44.77 46.39
N ALA A 116 22.39 45.99 45.84
CA ALA A 116 23.09 47.11 46.49
C ALA A 116 22.89 48.45 45.74
N SER A 117 22.29 49.42 46.43
CA SER A 117 22.68 50.85 46.53
C SER A 117 22.83 51.66 45.23
N SER A 118 22.19 52.82 45.00
CA SER A 118 22.16 54.01 45.84
C SER A 118 21.31 55.09 45.16
N LYS A 119 20.57 55.85 45.97
CA LYS A 119 20.00 57.18 45.68
C LYS A 119 20.97 58.09 44.91
N LYS A 120 20.49 58.87 43.94
CA LYS A 120 20.02 60.26 44.07
C LYS A 120 19.53 60.78 42.73
#